data_AF-A0A9P3K239-F1
#
_entry.id   AF-A0A9P3K239-F1
#
_cell.length_a   1.000
_cell.length_b   1.000
_cell.length_c   1.000
_cell.angle_alpha   90.00
_cell.angle_beta   90.00
_cell.angle_gamma   90.00
#
_symmetry.space_group_name_H-M   'P 1'
#
loop_
_entity.id
_entity.type
_entity.pdbx_description
1 polymer ?
#
loop_
_entity_poly.entity_id
_entity_poly.type
_entity_poly.pdbx_seq_one_letter_code
_entity_poly.pdbx_strand_id
1 'polypeptide(L)'
;MRPLWFEFPADPRLFSHQDSFLLGPSVLVHPVTVEGATSVKVLFPGSEFWYDLKTGQPHASGERELPVALDTMPVFQRAGSIVPRKDRARRSSTQMEKDPYTLVIALNSTMGAEGELYIDDGKSYAYEKGAFIHRRFLFSNGVLRSLPHPDDVAASHSLGAQRQAFETPCVVERVVVFGLPADKLARSREAVVEGTGVRLEEEVGPAWLRPGVPSSVLVVRAPRVPIASDWSIKIFDP
;
A
#
# COMPACT_ATOMS: atom_id res chain seq x y z
N MET A 1 3.28 15.52 -3.09
CA MET A 1 4.27 15.59 -2.00
C MET A 1 3.70 16.50 -0.93
N ARG A 2 3.78 16.12 0.35
CA ARG A 2 3.25 16.89 1.49
C ARG A 2 4.35 17.07 2.55
N PRO A 3 4.55 18.27 3.13
CA PRO A 3 5.37 18.39 4.33
C PRO A 3 4.67 17.69 5.52
N LEU A 4 5.42 17.25 6.52
CA LEU A 4 4.86 16.45 7.61
C LEU A 4 3.80 17.21 8.42
N TRP A 5 4.00 18.52 8.66
CA TRP A 5 3.04 19.34 9.42
C TRP A 5 1.66 19.42 8.77
N PHE A 6 1.54 19.23 7.46
CA PHE A 6 0.25 19.26 6.76
C PHE A 6 -0.64 18.09 7.20
N GLU A 7 -0.03 16.92 7.37
CA GLU A 7 -0.71 15.69 7.79
C GLU A 7 -0.80 15.57 9.33
N PHE A 8 0.14 16.21 10.04
CA PHE A 8 0.26 16.15 11.49
C PHE A 8 0.31 17.56 12.11
N PRO A 9 -0.76 18.37 11.97
CA PRO A 9 -0.74 19.79 12.38
C PRO A 9 -0.65 19.98 13.90
N ALA A 10 -0.94 18.94 14.69
CA ALA A 10 -0.86 18.99 16.15
C ALA A 10 0.57 18.85 16.71
N ASP A 11 1.56 18.51 15.88
CA ASP A 11 2.94 18.31 16.31
C ASP A 11 3.83 19.50 15.89
N PRO A 12 4.12 20.45 16.79
CA PRO A 12 4.88 21.67 16.45
C PRO A 12 6.33 21.39 16.04
N ARG A 13 6.88 20.22 16.39
CA ARG A 13 8.23 19.81 15.95
C ARG A 13 8.33 19.71 14.43
N LEU A 14 7.20 19.47 13.75
CA LEU A 14 7.13 19.26 12.31
C LEU A 14 7.06 20.57 11.51
N PHE A 15 6.85 21.72 12.16
CA PHE A 15 6.60 22.98 11.46
C PHE A 15 7.85 23.49 10.76
N SER A 16 9.03 23.23 11.34
CA SER A 16 10.33 23.51 10.73
C SER A 16 11.01 22.27 10.16
N HIS A 17 10.35 21.11 10.14
CA HIS A 17 10.93 19.87 9.64
C HIS A 17 10.91 19.83 8.11
N GLN A 18 12.09 19.79 7.50
CA GLN A 18 12.27 19.83 6.04
C GLN A 18 13.02 18.63 5.47
N ASP A 19 13.51 17.73 6.32
CA ASP A 19 14.35 16.60 5.91
C ASP A 19 13.53 15.38 5.47
N SER A 20 12.22 15.38 5.79
CA SER A 20 11.29 14.32 5.40
C SER A 20 10.03 14.90 4.77
N PHE A 21 9.39 14.11 3.91
CA PHE A 21 8.11 14.44 3.31
C PHE A 21 7.25 13.19 3.13
N LEU A 22 5.94 13.41 2.88
CA LEU A 22 5.02 12.35 2.50
C LEU A 22 4.73 12.34 0.99
N LEU A 23 4.61 11.15 0.43
CA LEU A 23 3.91 10.87 -0.82
C LEU A 23 2.51 10.36 -0.48
N GLY A 24 1.49 11.11 -0.89
CA GLY A 24 0.13 10.94 -0.36
C GLY A 24 0.12 11.11 1.17
N PRO A 25 -0.83 10.47 1.87
CA PRO A 25 -0.87 10.45 3.34
C PRO A 25 -0.06 9.31 3.98
N SER A 26 0.48 8.39 3.17
CA SER A 26 0.86 7.04 3.65
C SER A 26 2.32 6.67 3.49
N VAL A 27 3.12 7.37 2.69
CA VAL A 27 4.52 7.01 2.46
C VAL A 27 5.44 8.14 2.89
N LEU A 28 6.20 7.94 3.97
CA LEU A 28 7.23 8.86 4.44
C LEU A 28 8.55 8.56 3.76
N VAL A 29 9.20 9.59 3.25
CA VAL A 29 10.51 9.53 2.61
C VAL A 29 11.46 10.44 3.37
N HIS A 30 12.62 9.91 3.76
CA HIS A 30 13.72 10.67 4.39
C HIS A 30 15.02 10.41 3.60
N PRO A 31 15.29 11.21 2.54
CA PRO A 31 16.48 11.01 1.72
C PRO A 31 17.78 11.23 2.52
N VAL A 32 18.83 10.45 2.21
CA VAL A 32 20.18 10.70 2.75
C VAL A 32 20.83 11.81 1.94
N THR A 33 21.07 12.97 2.56
CA THR A 33 21.55 14.18 1.88
C THR A 33 22.93 14.66 2.35
N VAL A 34 23.56 13.91 3.27
CA VAL A 34 24.87 14.22 3.83
C VAL A 34 25.92 13.26 3.25
N GLU A 35 27.02 13.82 2.76
CA GLU A 35 28.15 13.05 2.22
C GLU A 35 28.73 12.11 3.28
N GLY A 36 28.95 10.84 2.90
CA GLY A 36 29.57 9.85 3.79
C GLY A 36 28.72 9.42 4.99
N ALA A 37 27.44 9.80 5.05
CA ALA A 37 26.56 9.42 6.16
C ALA A 37 26.41 7.90 6.28
N THR A 38 26.59 7.39 7.50
CA THR A 38 26.36 5.98 7.87
C THR A 38 25.11 5.79 8.71
N SER A 39 24.47 6.89 9.15
CA SER A 39 23.18 6.89 9.82
C SER A 39 22.40 8.16 9.47
N VAL A 40 21.08 8.09 9.63
CA VAL A 40 20.17 9.26 9.56
C VAL A 40 19.21 9.26 10.74
N LYS A 41 18.77 10.45 11.13
CA LYS A 41 17.82 10.65 12.22
C LYS A 41 16.44 10.94 11.63
N VAL A 42 15.56 9.94 11.70
CA VAL A 42 14.21 10.02 11.16
C VAL A 42 13.22 10.32 12.28
N LEU A 43 12.40 11.36 12.09
CA LEU A 43 11.26 11.66 12.95
C LEU A 43 10.01 10.99 12.38
N PHE A 44 9.47 10.02 13.11
CA PHE A 44 8.22 9.32 12.78
C PHE A 44 7.03 10.01 13.48
N PRO A 45 6.18 10.75 12.75
CA PRO A 45 5.09 11.52 13.35
C PRO A 45 3.88 10.65 13.70
N GLY A 46 2.98 11.20 14.54
CA GLY A 46 1.74 10.54 14.96
C GLY A 46 1.91 9.58 16.13
N SER A 47 0.97 8.66 16.29
CA SER A 47 0.93 7.66 17.38
C SER A 47 1.03 6.21 16.88
N GLU A 48 0.89 6.01 15.58
CA GLU A 48 0.91 4.69 14.95
C GLU A 48 2.34 4.29 14.52
N PHE A 49 2.50 3.01 14.20
CA PHE A 49 3.75 2.52 13.62
C PHE A 49 3.98 3.03 12.20
N TRP A 50 5.26 3.06 11.82
CA TRP A 50 5.73 3.22 10.46
C TRP A 50 6.52 1.96 10.07
N TYR A 51 6.16 1.34 8.95
CA TYR A 51 6.82 0.12 8.50
C TYR A 51 7.84 0.45 7.43
N ASP A 52 9.08 0.00 7.59
CA ASP A 52 10.08 0.07 6.52
C ASP A 52 9.55 -0.64 5.26
N LEU A 53 9.47 0.09 4.15
CA LEU A 53 8.79 -0.39 2.93
C LEU A 53 9.52 -1.58 2.28
N LYS A 54 10.81 -1.79 2.62
CA LYS A 54 11.65 -2.87 2.09
C LYS A 54 11.60 -4.13 2.95
N THR A 55 11.50 -4.00 4.26
CA THR A 55 11.64 -5.12 5.20
C THR A 55 10.34 -5.47 5.91
N GLY A 56 9.41 -4.51 5.99
CA GLY A 56 8.23 -4.60 6.84
C GLY A 56 8.56 -4.37 8.33
N GLN A 57 9.77 -3.94 8.68
CA GLN A 57 10.17 -3.70 10.06
C GLN A 57 9.37 -2.53 10.65
N PRO A 58 8.73 -2.69 11.83
CA PRO A 58 7.99 -1.62 12.47
C PRO A 58 8.90 -0.63 13.21
N HIS A 59 8.58 0.65 13.09
CA HIS A 59 9.16 1.77 13.81
C HIS A 59 8.05 2.49 14.57
N ALA A 60 8.16 2.55 15.90
CA ALA A 60 7.24 3.35 16.71
C ALA A 60 7.39 4.84 16.39
N SER A 61 6.37 5.63 16.72
CA SER A 61 6.46 7.07 16.59
C SER A 61 7.58 7.67 17.47
N GLY A 62 8.06 8.84 17.08
CA GLY A 62 9.19 9.51 17.68
C GLY A 62 10.43 9.50 16.79
N GLU A 63 11.52 10.02 17.35
CA GLU A 63 12.78 10.14 16.65
C GLU A 63 13.60 8.85 16.76
N ARG A 64 14.22 8.42 15.67
CA ARG A 64 15.07 7.24 15.64
C ARG A 64 16.27 7.44 14.72
N GLU A 65 17.43 7.03 15.21
CA GLU A 65 18.62 6.90 14.38
C GLU A 65 18.60 5.55 13.67
N LEU A 66 18.78 5.56 12.35
CA LEU A 66 18.77 4.39 11.49
C LEU A 66 20.07 4.29 10.71
N PRO A 67 20.69 3.09 10.63
CA PRO A 67 21.87 2.89 9.82
C PRO A 67 21.51 3.03 8.34
N VAL A 68 22.41 3.65 7.56
CA VAL A 68 22.29 3.76 6.12
C VAL A 68 23.60 3.37 5.44
N ALA A 69 23.48 2.75 4.28
CA ALA A 69 24.55 2.53 3.32
C ALA A 69 24.23 3.26 2.02
N LEU A 70 25.16 3.26 1.07
CA LEU A 70 25.00 3.93 -0.23
C LEU A 70 23.73 3.50 -0.99
N ASP A 71 23.28 2.25 -0.83
CA ASP A 71 22.08 1.71 -1.49
C ASP A 71 20.81 1.77 -0.61
N THR A 72 20.89 2.42 0.55
CA THR A 72 19.77 2.54 1.48
C THR A 72 18.88 3.73 1.10
N MET A 73 17.58 3.46 0.96
CA MET A 73 16.56 4.47 0.76
C MET A 73 15.58 4.43 1.94
N PRO A 74 15.68 5.34 2.92
CA PRO A 74 14.75 5.39 4.05
C PRO A 74 13.35 5.79 3.59
N VAL A 75 12.48 4.78 3.41
CA VAL A 75 11.10 4.93 2.96
C VAL A 75 10.20 4.04 3.82
N PHE A 76 9.15 4.64 4.37
CA PHE A 76 8.31 4.01 5.37
C PHE A 76 6.83 4.16 5.04
N GLN A 77 6.07 3.10 5.21
CA GLN A 77 4.62 3.09 5.04
C GLN A 77 3.94 3.28 6.39
N ARG A 78 3.05 4.26 6.49
CA ARG A 78 2.24 4.53 7.68
C ARG A 78 1.32 3.35 7.96
N ALA A 79 1.22 2.93 9.22
CA ALA A 79 0.22 1.96 9.62
C ALA A 79 -1.20 2.48 9.34
N GLY A 80 -2.12 1.56 9.02
CA GLY A 80 -3.47 1.86 8.60
C GLY A 80 -3.61 2.15 7.10
N SER A 81 -2.57 1.92 6.30
CA SER A 81 -2.59 2.22 4.86
C SER A 81 -2.44 1.00 3.97
N ILE A 82 -3.03 1.06 2.77
CA ILE A 82 -2.85 0.10 1.68
C ILE A 82 -2.24 0.83 0.48
N VAL A 83 -1.05 0.43 0.06
CA VAL A 83 -0.33 1.05 -1.07
C VAL A 83 -0.29 0.07 -2.25
N PRO A 84 -0.94 0.38 -3.38
CA PRO A 84 -0.82 -0.40 -4.60
C PRO A 84 0.53 -0.11 -5.29
N ARG A 85 1.14 -1.14 -5.88
CA ARG A 85 2.35 -0.97 -6.71
C ARG A 85 2.42 -2.04 -7.80
N LYS A 86 3.22 -1.80 -8.84
CA LYS A 86 3.58 -2.82 -9.84
C LYS A 86 5.04 -3.23 -9.63
N ASP A 87 5.29 -4.50 -9.36
CA ASP A 87 6.66 -4.99 -9.08
C ASP A 87 7.40 -5.46 -10.31
N ARG A 88 6.71 -5.63 -11.43
CA ARG A 88 7.32 -5.98 -12.70
C ARG A 88 7.97 -4.74 -13.28
N ALA A 89 9.25 -4.53 -12.96
CA ALA A 89 10.03 -3.47 -13.56
C ALA A 89 10.09 -3.65 -15.08
N ARG A 90 9.67 -2.63 -15.83
CA ARG A 90 9.76 -2.56 -17.30
C ARG A 90 10.66 -1.39 -17.70
N ARG A 91 10.87 -1.21 -19.02
CA ARG A 91 11.71 -0.12 -19.53
C ARG A 91 10.97 1.22 -19.60
N SER A 92 9.63 1.22 -19.56
CA SER A 92 8.79 2.42 -19.52
C SER A 92 7.45 2.15 -18.85
N SER A 93 6.75 3.22 -18.44
CA SER A 93 5.40 3.14 -17.86
C SER A 93 4.38 2.55 -18.83
N THR A 94 4.46 2.85 -20.13
CA THR A 94 3.60 2.26 -21.16
C THR A 94 3.70 0.73 -21.20
N GLN A 95 4.91 0.18 -20.99
CA GLN A 95 5.08 -1.27 -20.92
C GLN A 95 4.56 -1.88 -19.62
N MET A 96 4.36 -1.07 -18.58
CA MET A 96 3.77 -1.48 -17.31
C MET A 96 2.24 -1.39 -17.31
N GLU A 97 1.60 -0.76 -18.31
CA GLU A 97 0.17 -0.45 -18.33
C GLU A 97 -0.70 -1.68 -17.98
N LYS A 98 -0.37 -2.84 -18.56
CA LYS A 98 -1.11 -4.10 -18.39
C LYS A 98 -0.54 -5.04 -17.33
N ASP A 99 0.53 -4.64 -16.64
CA ASP A 99 1.10 -5.45 -15.57
C ASP A 99 0.16 -5.47 -14.36
N PRO A 100 0.12 -6.59 -13.61
CA PRO A 100 -0.69 -6.71 -12.41
C PRO A 100 -0.16 -5.87 -11.25
N TYR A 101 -1.01 -5.71 -10.23
CA TYR A 101 -0.72 -4.99 -9.00
C TYR A 101 -0.38 -5.93 -7.85
N THR A 102 0.48 -5.43 -6.96
CA THR A 102 0.62 -5.89 -5.58
C THR A 102 -0.03 -4.86 -4.66
N LEU A 103 -0.81 -5.33 -3.69
CA LEU A 103 -1.35 -4.49 -2.61
C LEU A 103 -0.50 -4.69 -1.35
N VAL A 104 0.08 -3.62 -0.82
CA VAL A 104 0.88 -3.66 0.42
C VAL A 104 0.05 -3.06 1.55
N ILE A 105 -0.37 -3.91 2.49
CA ILE A 105 -1.19 -3.57 3.66
C ILE A 105 -0.27 -3.35 4.85
N ALA A 106 -0.31 -2.17 5.43
CA ALA A 106 0.35 -1.85 6.69
C ALA A 106 -0.69 -1.76 7.81
N LEU A 107 -0.75 -2.75 8.70
CA LEU A 107 -1.77 -2.81 9.75
C LEU A 107 -1.50 -1.80 10.87
N ASN A 108 -2.53 -1.06 11.25
CA ASN A 108 -2.53 -0.20 12.45
C ASN A 108 -2.79 -0.98 13.74
N SER A 109 -2.79 -0.26 14.85
CA SER A 109 -3.13 -0.78 16.19
C SER A 109 -4.50 -1.49 16.28
N THR A 110 -5.44 -1.20 15.39
CA THR A 110 -6.77 -1.84 15.32
C THR A 110 -6.84 -2.99 14.32
N MET A 111 -5.70 -3.44 13.78
CA MET A 111 -5.62 -4.48 12.74
C MET A 111 -6.37 -4.13 11.45
N GLY A 112 -6.49 -2.82 11.17
CA GLY A 112 -7.14 -2.29 9.99
C GLY A 112 -6.18 -1.53 9.07
N ALA A 113 -6.60 -1.34 7.83
CA ALA A 113 -5.93 -0.47 6.87
C ALA A 113 -6.89 -0.06 5.73
N GLU A 114 -6.61 1.06 5.08
CA GLU A 114 -7.32 1.48 3.88
C GLU A 114 -6.40 2.11 2.84
N GLY A 115 -6.83 2.11 1.59
CA GLY A 115 -6.12 2.79 0.52
C GLY A 115 -6.93 2.84 -0.75
N GLU A 116 -6.36 3.46 -1.77
CA GLU A 116 -7.05 3.65 -3.04
C GLU A 116 -6.15 3.42 -4.24
N LEU A 117 -6.77 3.15 -5.39
CA LEU A 117 -6.11 3.07 -6.68
C LEU A 117 -6.99 3.71 -7.75
N TYR A 118 -6.47 4.72 -8.42
CA TYR A 118 -7.05 5.31 -9.62
C TYR A 118 -6.27 4.86 -10.85
N ILE A 119 -6.97 4.45 -11.91
CA ILE A 119 -6.39 4.10 -13.22
C ILE A 119 -7.32 4.54 -14.37
N ASP A 120 -6.73 5.06 -15.43
CA ASP A 120 -7.37 5.42 -16.70
C ASP A 120 -6.43 5.10 -17.87
N ASP A 121 -6.68 5.68 -19.05
CA ASP A 121 -5.83 5.48 -20.23
C ASP A 121 -4.52 6.30 -20.21
N GLY A 122 -4.34 7.18 -19.22
CA GLY A 122 -3.18 8.03 -18.99
C GLY A 122 -2.88 9.06 -20.08
N LYS A 123 -3.79 9.29 -21.05
CA LYS A 123 -3.48 10.10 -22.24
C LYS A 123 -4.64 10.94 -22.77
N SER A 124 -5.89 10.60 -22.49
CA SER A 124 -7.06 11.31 -22.99
C SER A 124 -7.87 11.95 -21.87
N TYR A 125 -8.85 12.77 -22.25
CA TYR A 125 -9.85 13.33 -21.34
C TYR A 125 -11.07 12.41 -21.14
N ALA A 126 -10.99 11.13 -21.52
CA ALA A 126 -12.11 10.21 -21.39
C ALA A 126 -12.53 9.98 -19.92
N TYR A 127 -11.62 10.22 -18.97
CA TYR A 127 -11.93 10.18 -17.53
C TYR A 127 -13.02 11.21 -17.14
N GLU A 128 -13.12 12.35 -17.83
CA GLU A 128 -14.18 13.34 -17.60
C GLU A 128 -15.57 12.79 -17.92
N LYS A 129 -15.63 11.75 -18.75
CA LYS A 129 -16.83 10.99 -19.10
C LYS A 129 -16.92 9.67 -18.34
N GLY A 130 -16.11 9.48 -17.30
CA GLY A 130 -16.15 8.28 -16.45
C GLY A 130 -15.31 7.10 -16.93
N ALA A 131 -14.49 7.26 -17.98
CA ALA A 131 -13.59 6.20 -18.45
C ALA A 131 -12.34 6.08 -17.55
N PHE A 132 -12.56 5.61 -16.32
CA PHE A 132 -11.53 5.27 -15.35
C PHE A 132 -12.03 4.18 -14.40
N ILE A 133 -11.12 3.63 -13.61
CA ILE A 133 -11.42 2.76 -12.46
C ILE A 133 -10.79 3.41 -11.23
N HIS A 134 -11.59 3.69 -10.21
CA HIS A 134 -11.12 4.15 -8.90
C HIS A 134 -11.63 3.19 -7.83
N ARG A 135 -10.71 2.48 -7.19
CA ARG A 135 -11.00 1.47 -6.19
C ARG A 135 -10.63 1.99 -4.81
N ARG A 136 -11.47 1.66 -3.83
CA ARG A 136 -11.14 1.72 -2.41
C ARG A 136 -10.86 0.31 -1.90
N PHE A 137 -9.73 0.15 -1.24
CA PHE A 137 -9.35 -1.07 -0.55
C PHE A 137 -9.55 -0.88 0.95
N LEU A 138 -10.20 -1.85 1.59
CA LEU A 138 -10.46 -1.86 3.02
C LEU A 138 -9.98 -3.18 3.61
N PHE A 139 -9.14 -3.11 4.62
CA PHE A 139 -8.74 -4.26 5.42
C PHE A 139 -9.29 -4.10 6.84
N SER A 140 -10.10 -5.07 7.27
CA SER A 140 -10.62 -5.13 8.63
C SER A 140 -11.06 -6.55 8.97
N ASN A 141 -10.91 -6.94 10.25
CA ASN A 141 -11.29 -8.26 10.75
C ASN A 141 -10.73 -9.42 9.90
N GLY A 142 -9.49 -9.28 9.43
CA GLY A 142 -8.82 -10.31 8.63
C GLY A 142 -9.27 -10.40 7.17
N VAL A 143 -10.14 -9.50 6.70
CA VAL A 143 -10.68 -9.51 5.34
C VAL A 143 -10.27 -8.25 4.57
N LEU A 144 -9.65 -8.44 3.40
CA LEU A 144 -9.39 -7.41 2.41
C LEU A 144 -10.57 -7.30 1.44
N ARG A 145 -11.09 -6.10 1.21
CA ARG A 145 -12.19 -5.83 0.26
C ARG A 145 -11.75 -4.80 -0.78
N SER A 146 -12.18 -5.00 -2.02
CA SER A 146 -12.15 -4.01 -3.10
C SER A 146 -13.57 -3.52 -3.36
N LEU A 147 -13.78 -2.22 -3.27
CA LEU A 147 -15.06 -1.55 -3.52
C LEU A 147 -14.85 -0.36 -4.48
N PRO A 148 -15.88 0.10 -5.22
CA PRO A 148 -15.80 1.36 -5.94
C PRO A 148 -15.53 2.51 -4.97
N HIS A 149 -14.76 3.52 -5.38
CA HIS A 149 -14.56 4.70 -4.54
C HIS A 149 -15.89 5.46 -4.35
N PRO A 150 -16.28 5.85 -3.11
CA PRO A 150 -17.59 6.42 -2.83
C PRO A 150 -17.93 7.68 -3.64
N ASP A 151 -16.94 8.55 -3.86
CA ASP A 151 -17.13 9.81 -4.59
C ASP A 151 -17.54 9.59 -6.06
N ASP A 152 -17.10 8.47 -6.65
CA ASP A 152 -17.41 8.15 -8.05
C ASP A 152 -18.75 7.43 -8.21
N VAL A 153 -19.24 6.77 -7.16
CA VAL A 153 -20.61 6.25 -7.16
C VAL A 153 -21.58 7.42 -7.31
N ALA A 154 -21.34 8.52 -6.59
CA ALA A 154 -22.13 9.74 -6.71
C ALA A 154 -21.97 10.41 -8.09
N ALA A 155 -20.75 10.53 -8.61
CA ALA A 155 -20.50 11.10 -9.94
C ALA A 155 -21.05 10.24 -11.08
N SER A 156 -21.10 8.91 -10.92
CA SER A 156 -21.66 8.00 -11.90
C SER A 156 -23.16 8.22 -12.14
N HIS A 157 -23.89 8.70 -11.12
CA HIS A 157 -25.31 9.01 -11.25
C HIS A 157 -25.57 10.25 -12.12
N SER A 158 -24.64 11.21 -12.20
CA SER A 158 -24.82 12.44 -13.00
C SER A 158 -24.47 12.26 -14.48
N LEU A 159 -23.57 11.34 -14.82
CA LEU A 159 -23.13 11.10 -16.21
C LEU A 159 -24.14 10.31 -17.06
N GLY A 160 -24.96 9.46 -16.43
CA GLY A 160 -26.02 8.69 -17.11
C GLY A 160 -25.54 7.98 -18.40
N ALA A 161 -26.23 8.24 -19.52
CA ALA A 161 -25.93 7.63 -20.83
C ALA A 161 -24.63 8.14 -21.49
N GLN A 162 -24.02 9.22 -21.00
CA GLN A 162 -22.75 9.73 -21.53
C GLN A 162 -21.52 9.05 -20.92
N ARG A 163 -21.73 8.16 -19.94
CA ARG A 163 -20.66 7.45 -19.27
C ARG A 163 -19.92 6.53 -20.24
N GLN A 164 -18.61 6.65 -20.26
CA GLN A 164 -17.70 5.74 -20.97
C GLN A 164 -17.09 4.76 -19.98
N ALA A 165 -16.89 3.51 -20.40
CA ALA A 165 -16.23 2.50 -19.59
C ALA A 165 -14.72 2.50 -19.89
N PHE A 166 -13.91 2.24 -18.87
CA PHE A 166 -12.50 1.90 -19.01
C PHE A 166 -12.29 0.43 -18.71
N GLU A 167 -11.66 -0.28 -19.65
CA GLU A 167 -11.38 -1.71 -19.53
C GLU A 167 -9.88 -1.93 -19.35
N THR A 168 -9.52 -2.88 -18.49
CA THR A 168 -8.13 -3.23 -18.25
C THR A 168 -7.98 -4.72 -17.93
N PRO A 169 -6.91 -5.39 -18.38
CA PRO A 169 -6.63 -6.77 -18.00
C PRO A 169 -5.94 -6.86 -16.62
N CYS A 170 -5.68 -5.73 -15.96
CA CYS A 170 -4.97 -5.70 -14.69
C CYS A 170 -5.69 -6.51 -13.61
N VAL A 171 -4.91 -7.29 -12.87
CA VAL A 171 -5.36 -8.08 -11.71
C VAL A 171 -4.50 -7.74 -10.50
N VAL A 172 -4.96 -8.10 -9.31
CA VAL A 172 -4.10 -8.20 -8.13
C VAL A 172 -3.40 -9.56 -8.17
N GLU A 173 -2.08 -9.59 -8.32
CA GLU A 173 -1.29 -10.84 -8.33
C GLU A 173 -0.66 -11.16 -6.98
N ARG A 174 -0.65 -10.21 -6.04
CA ARG A 174 -0.05 -10.41 -4.73
C ARG A 174 -0.63 -9.46 -3.69
N VAL A 175 -0.77 -9.95 -2.47
CA VAL A 175 -1.05 -9.12 -1.28
C VAL A 175 0.08 -9.32 -0.28
N VAL A 176 0.60 -8.24 0.28
CA VAL A 176 1.66 -8.24 1.29
C VAL A 176 1.10 -7.59 2.55
N VAL A 177 1.26 -8.21 3.72
CA VAL A 177 0.70 -7.72 4.98
C VAL A 177 1.82 -7.50 6.00
N PHE A 178 2.02 -6.24 6.40
CA PHE A 178 2.92 -5.82 7.47
C PHE A 178 2.16 -5.70 8.79
N GLY A 179 2.85 -5.98 9.90
CA GLY A 179 2.30 -5.79 11.24
C GLY A 179 1.39 -6.91 11.74
N LEU A 180 1.40 -8.08 11.10
CA LEU A 180 0.66 -9.23 11.61
C LEU A 180 1.36 -9.80 12.85
N PRO A 181 0.68 -9.94 14.01
CA PRO A 181 1.26 -10.54 15.21
C PRO A 181 1.74 -11.98 14.97
N ALA A 182 2.82 -12.38 15.64
CA ALA A 182 3.46 -13.68 15.42
C ALA A 182 2.52 -14.87 15.65
N ASP A 183 1.61 -14.77 16.62
CA ASP A 183 0.60 -15.79 16.91
C ASP A 183 -0.47 -15.91 15.83
N LYS A 184 -0.82 -14.80 15.16
CA LYS A 184 -1.72 -14.81 14.00
C LYS A 184 -1.00 -15.30 12.74
N LEU A 185 0.24 -14.87 12.52
CA LEU A 185 1.10 -15.34 11.45
C LEU A 185 1.31 -16.87 11.53
N ALA A 186 1.53 -17.41 12.74
CA ALA A 186 1.68 -18.84 12.97
C ALA A 186 0.38 -19.64 12.77
N ARG A 187 -0.78 -18.98 12.85
CA ARG A 187 -2.11 -19.56 12.62
C ARG A 187 -2.62 -19.39 11.19
N SER A 188 -2.03 -18.48 10.42
CA SER A 188 -2.28 -18.33 8.98
C SER A 188 -1.98 -19.65 8.27
N ARG A 189 -2.87 -20.06 7.37
CA ARG A 189 -2.80 -21.35 6.66
C ARG A 189 -3.10 -21.17 5.19
N GLU A 190 -4.25 -20.55 4.88
CA GLU A 190 -4.71 -20.28 3.52
C GLU A 190 -5.60 -19.04 3.51
N ALA A 191 -5.37 -18.15 2.55
CA ALA A 191 -6.31 -17.08 2.24
C ALA A 191 -7.39 -17.60 1.29
N VAL A 192 -8.60 -17.04 1.37
CA VAL A 192 -9.75 -17.48 0.57
C VAL A 192 -10.41 -16.30 -0.11
N VAL A 193 -10.60 -16.39 -1.42
CA VAL A 193 -11.43 -15.44 -2.18
C VAL A 193 -12.90 -15.73 -1.88
N GLU A 194 -13.58 -14.84 -1.19
CA GLU A 194 -14.99 -15.01 -0.85
C GLU A 194 -15.85 -14.98 -2.13
N GLY A 195 -16.97 -15.72 -2.12
CA GLY A 195 -17.84 -15.89 -3.28
C GLY A 195 -17.42 -17.00 -4.25
N THR A 196 -16.11 -17.18 -4.49
CA THR A 196 -15.61 -18.30 -5.32
C THR A 196 -15.08 -19.48 -4.51
N GLY A 197 -14.63 -19.23 -3.27
CA GLY A 197 -14.03 -20.25 -2.41
C GLY A 197 -12.63 -20.68 -2.84
N VAL A 198 -12.03 -19.98 -3.81
CA VAL A 198 -10.65 -20.26 -4.25
C VAL A 198 -9.69 -20.01 -3.10
N ARG A 199 -8.91 -21.05 -2.77
CA ARG A 199 -7.85 -21.00 -1.76
C ARG A 199 -6.55 -20.51 -2.39
N LEU A 200 -5.84 -19.67 -1.67
CA LEU A 200 -4.62 -19.01 -2.10
C LEU A 200 -3.45 -19.43 -1.20
N GLU A 201 -2.30 -19.61 -1.83
CA GLU A 201 -1.06 -19.94 -1.12
C GLU A 201 -0.59 -18.73 -0.31
N GLU A 202 -0.24 -19.01 0.95
CA GLU A 202 0.37 -18.05 1.86
C GLU A 202 1.83 -18.42 2.10
N GLU A 203 2.70 -17.42 2.06
CA GLU A 203 4.11 -17.58 2.41
C GLU A 203 4.50 -16.55 3.46
N VAL A 204 5.28 -16.99 4.44
CA VAL A 204 6.03 -16.07 5.30
C VAL A 204 7.36 -15.82 4.61
N GLY A 205 7.59 -14.59 4.21
CA GLY A 205 8.75 -14.25 3.41
C GLY A 205 8.98 -12.75 3.34
N PRO A 206 10.18 -12.34 2.88
CA PRO A 206 10.51 -10.93 2.84
C PRO A 206 9.55 -10.18 1.91
N ALA A 207 9.19 -8.94 2.28
CA ALA A 207 8.32 -8.05 1.49
C ALA A 207 8.80 -7.85 0.03
N TRP A 208 10.10 -8.09 -0.18
CA TRP A 208 10.82 -8.15 -1.44
C TRP A 208 11.63 -9.44 -1.49
N LEU A 209 11.78 -10.08 -2.67
CA LEU A 209 12.45 -11.37 -2.90
C LEU A 209 13.97 -11.39 -2.59
N ARG A 210 14.41 -10.94 -1.41
CA ARG A 210 15.80 -11.04 -0.93
C ARG A 210 15.88 -12.04 0.23
N PRO A 211 16.48 -13.23 0.04
CA PRO A 211 16.65 -14.22 1.09
C PRO A 211 17.43 -13.67 2.30
N GLY A 212 17.09 -14.11 3.51
CA GLY A 212 17.95 -13.95 4.71
C GLY A 212 17.58 -12.85 5.71
N VAL A 213 16.50 -12.09 5.49
CA VAL A 213 15.97 -11.15 6.50
C VAL A 213 14.80 -11.82 7.24
N PRO A 214 14.88 -12.03 8.57
CA PRO A 214 13.73 -12.48 9.34
C PRO A 214 12.59 -11.48 9.14
N SER A 215 11.50 -11.94 8.53
CA SER A 215 10.39 -11.07 8.15
C SER A 215 9.12 -11.68 8.70
N SER A 216 8.38 -10.90 9.49
CA SER A 216 7.05 -11.24 10.01
C SER A 216 5.95 -10.82 9.03
N VAL A 217 6.25 -10.89 7.73
CA VAL A 217 5.38 -10.41 6.65
C VAL A 217 4.67 -11.60 6.03
N LEU A 218 3.35 -11.50 5.98
CA LEU A 218 2.51 -12.48 5.30
C LEU A 218 2.36 -12.07 3.83
N VAL A 219 2.54 -13.02 2.91
CA VAL A 219 2.36 -12.81 1.47
C VAL A 219 1.31 -13.79 0.95
N VAL A 220 0.22 -13.26 0.40
CA VAL A 220 -0.78 -14.04 -0.35
C VAL A 220 -0.41 -14.01 -1.83
N ARG A 221 -0.18 -15.18 -2.41
CA ARG A 221 0.29 -15.32 -3.80
C ARG A 221 -0.85 -15.58 -4.76
N ALA A 222 -0.74 -14.96 -5.94
CA ALA A 222 -1.62 -15.15 -7.09
C ALA A 222 -3.14 -15.10 -6.81
N PRO A 223 -3.68 -14.07 -6.11
CA PRO A 223 -5.14 -13.92 -5.98
C PRO A 223 -5.85 -13.87 -7.33
N ARG A 224 -5.22 -13.23 -8.33
CA ARG A 224 -5.72 -13.07 -9.72
C ARG A 224 -7.12 -12.45 -9.80
N VAL A 225 -7.52 -11.71 -8.77
CA VAL A 225 -8.78 -10.98 -8.76
C VAL A 225 -8.68 -9.74 -9.66
N PRO A 226 -9.67 -9.45 -10.53
CA PRO A 226 -9.63 -8.29 -11.41
C PRO A 226 -9.58 -6.97 -10.63
N ILE A 227 -8.77 -6.02 -11.09
CA ILE A 227 -8.66 -4.72 -10.41
C ILE A 227 -9.94 -3.90 -10.53
N ALA A 228 -10.72 -4.12 -11.60
CA ALA A 228 -11.95 -3.40 -11.88
C ALA A 228 -13.16 -3.87 -11.05
N SER A 229 -13.05 -5.02 -10.38
CA SER A 229 -14.18 -5.71 -9.78
C SER A 229 -14.24 -5.57 -8.26
N ASP A 230 -15.43 -5.78 -7.74
CA ASP A 230 -15.68 -6.00 -6.32
C ASP A 230 -15.25 -7.41 -5.95
N TRP A 231 -14.53 -7.55 -4.85
CA TRP A 231 -14.09 -8.84 -4.32
C TRP A 231 -13.70 -8.71 -2.86
N SER A 232 -13.68 -9.84 -2.16
CA SER A 232 -13.18 -9.96 -0.80
C SER A 232 -12.22 -11.14 -0.71
N ILE A 233 -11.13 -10.96 0.04
CA ILE A 233 -10.16 -12.02 0.36
C ILE A 233 -10.07 -12.10 1.88
N LYS A 234 -10.51 -13.22 2.43
CA LYS A 234 -10.29 -13.56 3.84
C LYS A 234 -8.86 -14.08 3.98
N ILE A 235 -8.04 -13.39 4.76
CA ILE A 235 -6.62 -13.71 4.96
C ILE A 235 -6.43 -14.48 6.28
N PHE A 236 -7.06 -14.04 7.37
CA PHE A 236 -7.00 -14.74 8.66
C PHE A 236 -8.29 -14.57 9.45
N ASP A 237 -8.51 -15.46 10.43
CA ASP A 237 -9.59 -15.32 11.39
C ASP A 237 -9.26 -14.24 12.45
N PRO A 238 -10.23 -13.39 12.84
CA PRO A 238 -10.02 -12.31 13.80
C PRO A 238 -9.50 -12.78 15.16
#